data_AF-A0A1Y2AKR8-F1
#
_entry.id   AF-A0A1Y2AKR8-F1
#
_cell.length_a   1.000
_cell.length_b   1.000
_cell.length_c   1.000
_cell.angle_alpha   90.00
_cell.angle_beta   90.00
_cell.angle_gamma   90.00
#
_symmetry.space_group_name_H-M   'P 1'
#
loop_
_entity.id
_entity.type
_entity.pdbx_description
1 polymer ?
#
loop_
_entity_poly.entity_id
_entity_poly.type
_entity_poly.pdbx_seq_one_letter_code
_entity_poly.pdbx_strand_id
1 'polypeptide(L)'
;MDSEIEIKKKEILNIIKENDLKTLKNFCDDNNVFSNKKNYFQDLLSIALAENTIPDIVEFIVKHSNGNLNYKCKIHSIYATPLYFAIGHNNFEVADILLRYKADINFGITIEVTYYSLMEWLLMYNQLNRRNLSYILKHGYIFRKPTTILNYLLDRKENKMLEMILRYLRFNHDTILRILTFHGKPVSSKQLLDMLSMNNNKYDITEEMYATAIEKGNLSALKLLFEYENNTESKILQRIIKYDLLNKLIPLNHYHLVKNILVRYDWNYRCVNYRSIFYYALNHFCNKIVFAEMKVRGRVRVSLIIN
;
A
#
# COMPACT_ATOMS: atom_id res chain seq x y z
N MET A 1 -7.45 -21.82 -42.68
CA MET A 1 -7.09 -22.16 -41.29
C MET A 1 -7.22 -20.94 -40.38
N ASP A 2 -6.66 -19.78 -40.75
CA ASP A 2 -6.79 -18.55 -39.95
C ASP A 2 -8.24 -18.00 -39.88
N SER A 3 -9.02 -18.14 -40.96
CA SER A 3 -10.43 -17.68 -41.00
C SER A 3 -11.37 -18.44 -40.06
N GLU A 4 -11.18 -19.76 -39.90
CA GLU A 4 -12.04 -20.59 -39.05
C GLU A 4 -11.78 -20.35 -37.56
N ILE A 5 -10.52 -20.12 -37.19
CA ILE A 5 -10.12 -19.74 -35.83
C ILE A 5 -10.73 -18.39 -35.45
N GLU A 6 -10.74 -17.45 -36.38
CA GLU A 6 -11.26 -16.10 -36.17
C GLU A 6 -12.79 -16.07 -36.05
N ILE A 7 -13.50 -16.92 -36.80
CA ILE A 7 -14.95 -17.11 -36.66
C ILE A 7 -15.28 -17.68 -35.28
N LYS A 8 -14.59 -18.74 -34.85
CA LYS A 8 -14.81 -19.36 -33.53
C LYS A 8 -14.53 -18.38 -32.37
N LYS A 9 -13.54 -17.49 -32.52
CA LYS A 9 -13.27 -16.42 -31.55
C LYS A 9 -14.42 -15.41 -31.45
N LYS A 10 -15.02 -15.02 -32.57
CA LYS A 10 -16.18 -14.12 -32.58
C LYS A 10 -17.42 -14.77 -31.96
N GLU A 11 -17.65 -16.05 -32.21
CA GLU A 11 -18.75 -16.80 -31.60
C GLU A 11 -18.59 -16.88 -30.08
N ILE A 12 -17.41 -17.28 -29.60
CA ILE A 12 -17.08 -17.28 -28.17
C ILE A 12 -17.27 -15.90 -27.53
N LEU A 13 -16.84 -14.83 -28.22
CA LEU A 13 -16.99 -13.47 -27.72
C LEU A 13 -18.46 -13.12 -27.49
N ASN A 14 -19.35 -13.50 -28.41
CA ASN A 14 -20.78 -13.27 -28.27
C ASN A 14 -21.36 -14.06 -27.10
N ILE A 15 -20.99 -15.34 -26.95
CA ILE A 15 -21.45 -16.19 -25.84
C ILE A 15 -21.01 -15.60 -24.49
N ILE A 16 -19.76 -15.12 -24.39
CA ILE A 16 -19.24 -14.47 -23.19
C ILE A 16 -20.01 -13.18 -22.89
N LYS A 17 -20.28 -12.34 -23.90
CA LYS A 17 -21.06 -11.10 -23.74
C LYS A 17 -22.48 -11.36 -23.24
N GLU A 18 -23.10 -12.45 -23.70
CA GLU A 18 -24.43 -12.87 -23.27
C GLU A 18 -24.44 -13.45 -21.85
N ASN A 19 -23.27 -13.65 -21.22
CA ASN A 19 -23.10 -14.26 -19.90
C ASN A 19 -23.76 -15.63 -19.75
N ASP A 20 -23.89 -16.39 -20.84
CA ASP A 20 -24.50 -17.71 -20.83
C ASP A 20 -23.44 -18.80 -20.61
N LEU A 21 -23.26 -19.17 -19.33
CA LEU A 21 -22.33 -20.24 -18.94
C LEU A 21 -22.69 -21.60 -19.54
N LYS A 22 -23.98 -21.89 -19.75
CA LYS A 22 -24.40 -23.20 -20.28
C LYS A 22 -24.02 -23.30 -21.75
N THR A 23 -24.29 -22.25 -22.52
CA THR A 23 -23.90 -22.17 -23.93
C THR A 23 -22.38 -22.18 -24.08
N LEU A 24 -21.65 -21.50 -23.18
CA LEU A 24 -20.18 -21.54 -23.18
C LEU A 24 -19.63 -22.95 -22.96
N LYS A 25 -20.18 -23.70 -21.99
CA LYS A 25 -19.78 -25.08 -21.71
C LYS A 25 -19.97 -25.97 -22.93
N ASN A 26 -21.17 -25.96 -23.50
CA ASN A 26 -21.49 -26.75 -24.69
C ASN A 26 -20.55 -26.40 -25.85
N PHE A 27 -20.33 -25.11 -26.11
CA PHE A 27 -19.41 -24.67 -27.16
C PHE A 27 -17.98 -25.19 -26.93
N CYS A 28 -17.49 -25.10 -25.70
CA CYS A 28 -16.14 -25.55 -25.35
C CYS A 28 -15.96 -27.05 -25.54
N ASP A 29 -16.97 -27.84 -25.18
CA ASP A 29 -16.97 -29.30 -25.32
C ASP A 29 -17.04 -29.71 -26.81
N ASP A 30 -17.98 -29.14 -27.56
CA ASP A 30 -18.18 -29.43 -28.98
C ASP A 30 -16.94 -29.08 -29.84
N ASN A 31 -16.20 -28.05 -29.43
CA ASN A 31 -15.03 -27.55 -30.17
C ASN A 31 -13.68 -27.97 -29.58
N ASN A 32 -13.66 -28.80 -28.52
CA ASN A 32 -12.42 -29.23 -27.84
C ASN A 32 -11.49 -28.06 -27.47
N VAL A 33 -12.06 -26.94 -27.01
CA VAL A 33 -11.35 -25.65 -26.83
C VAL A 33 -10.13 -25.76 -25.90
N PHE A 34 -10.27 -26.52 -24.81
CA PHE A 34 -9.22 -26.68 -23.80
C PHE A 34 -8.17 -27.74 -24.15
N SER A 35 -8.43 -28.57 -25.17
CA SER A 35 -7.52 -29.63 -25.65
C SER A 35 -6.43 -29.08 -26.57
N ASN A 36 -6.59 -27.84 -27.08
CA ASN A 36 -5.71 -27.25 -28.07
C ASN A 36 -4.53 -26.50 -27.42
N LYS A 37 -3.30 -26.84 -27.80
CA LYS A 37 -2.06 -26.52 -27.05
C LYS A 37 -1.52 -25.08 -27.16
N LYS A 38 -2.14 -24.18 -27.94
CA LYS A 38 -1.61 -22.82 -28.12
C LYS A 38 -2.65 -21.75 -27.82
N ASN A 39 -2.44 -21.02 -26.72
CA ASN A 39 -2.95 -19.68 -26.37
C ASN A 39 -4.48 -19.44 -26.36
N TYR A 40 -5.31 -20.40 -26.77
CA TYR A 40 -6.77 -20.21 -26.83
C TYR A 40 -7.39 -19.92 -25.47
N PHE A 41 -6.90 -20.59 -24.41
CA PHE A 41 -7.27 -20.28 -23.03
C PHE A 41 -6.93 -18.83 -22.63
N GLN A 42 -5.73 -18.36 -22.98
CA GLN A 42 -5.28 -17.02 -22.61
C GLN A 42 -6.13 -15.95 -23.28
N ASP A 43 -6.47 -16.16 -24.55
CA ASP A 43 -7.39 -15.31 -25.30
C ASP A 43 -8.79 -15.32 -24.67
N LEU A 44 -9.32 -16.50 -24.33
CA LEU A 44 -10.64 -16.67 -23.72
C LEU A 44 -10.74 -15.95 -22.38
N LEU A 45 -9.75 -16.12 -21.50
CA LEU A 45 -9.72 -15.43 -20.21
C LEU A 45 -9.56 -13.92 -20.39
N SER A 46 -8.74 -13.47 -21.35
CA SER A 46 -8.58 -12.03 -21.64
C SER A 46 -9.89 -11.40 -22.12
N ILE A 47 -10.65 -12.11 -22.95
CA ILE A 47 -11.98 -11.69 -23.42
C ILE A 47 -12.97 -11.65 -22.25
N ALA A 48 -13.04 -12.70 -21.43
CA ALA A 48 -13.95 -12.74 -20.27
C ALA A 48 -13.71 -11.59 -19.29
N LEU A 49 -12.45 -11.22 -19.08
CA LEU A 49 -12.05 -10.07 -18.26
C LEU A 49 -12.42 -8.74 -18.92
N ALA A 50 -12.19 -8.61 -20.23
CA ALA A 50 -12.49 -7.40 -21.00
C ALA A 50 -13.97 -7.02 -20.93
N GLU A 51 -14.84 -8.02 -21.03
CA GLU A 51 -16.31 -7.86 -21.10
C GLU A 51 -16.97 -7.77 -19.71
N ASN A 52 -16.18 -7.74 -18.63
CA ASN A 52 -16.67 -7.69 -17.23
C ASN A 52 -17.76 -8.75 -16.95
N THR A 53 -17.50 -9.97 -17.41
CA THR A 53 -18.44 -11.09 -17.30
C THR A 53 -18.66 -11.57 -15.87
N ILE A 54 -19.70 -12.39 -15.68
CA ILE A 54 -20.00 -12.98 -14.38
C ILE A 54 -18.83 -13.86 -13.89
N PRO A 55 -18.53 -13.83 -12.58
CA PRO A 55 -17.43 -14.60 -11.97
C PRO A 55 -17.44 -16.10 -12.33
N ASP A 56 -18.62 -16.70 -12.47
CA ASP A 56 -18.78 -18.13 -12.80
C ASP A 56 -18.17 -18.51 -14.16
N ILE A 57 -18.22 -17.60 -15.14
CA ILE A 57 -17.58 -17.80 -16.45
C ILE A 57 -16.07 -17.80 -16.29
N VAL A 58 -15.53 -16.85 -15.52
CA VAL A 58 -14.08 -16.81 -15.24
C VAL A 58 -13.64 -18.06 -14.50
N GLU A 59 -14.38 -18.49 -13.48
CA GLU A 59 -14.06 -19.71 -12.73
C GLU A 59 -14.13 -20.96 -13.61
N PHE A 60 -15.12 -21.07 -14.49
CA PHE A 60 -15.19 -22.15 -15.47
C PHE A 60 -13.94 -22.18 -16.37
N ILE A 61 -13.58 -21.05 -16.96
CA ILE A 61 -12.43 -20.92 -17.86
C ILE A 61 -11.12 -21.30 -17.14
N VAL A 62 -10.92 -20.77 -15.94
CA VAL A 62 -9.70 -21.01 -15.15
C VAL A 62 -9.61 -22.46 -14.65
N LYS A 63 -10.72 -23.05 -14.21
CA LYS A 63 -10.75 -24.46 -13.75
C LYS A 63 -10.33 -25.45 -14.83
N HIS A 64 -10.70 -25.19 -16.07
CA HIS A 64 -10.36 -26.03 -17.22
C HIS A 64 -9.02 -25.65 -17.86
N SER A 65 -8.36 -24.62 -17.31
CA SER A 65 -7.00 -24.27 -17.67
C SER A 65 -6.02 -25.07 -16.84
N ASN A 66 -5.26 -25.94 -17.48
CA ASN A 66 -4.03 -26.48 -16.90
C ASN A 66 -2.88 -25.43 -16.94
N GLY A 67 -3.23 -24.15 -17.07
CA GLY A 67 -2.35 -23.06 -17.46
C GLY A 67 -1.82 -22.27 -16.28
N ASN A 68 -0.60 -21.76 -16.42
CA ASN A 68 -0.08 -20.71 -15.55
C ASN A 68 -0.93 -19.44 -15.71
N LEU A 69 -1.43 -18.85 -14.62
CA LEU A 69 -2.15 -17.56 -14.62
C LEU A 69 -1.21 -16.34 -14.57
N ASN A 70 0.08 -16.57 -14.36
CA ASN A 70 1.13 -15.57 -14.25
C ASN A 70 1.75 -15.30 -15.62
N TYR A 71 0.97 -14.71 -16.52
CA TYR A 71 1.39 -14.32 -17.85
C TYR A 71 0.90 -12.92 -18.19
N LYS A 72 1.61 -12.26 -19.11
CA LYS A 72 1.18 -10.98 -19.67
C LYS A 72 0.17 -11.27 -20.78
N CYS A 73 -1.00 -10.66 -20.69
CA CYS A 73 -2.03 -10.65 -21.70
C CYS A 73 -2.33 -9.21 -22.15
N LYS A 74 -2.89 -9.08 -23.34
CA LYS A 74 -3.38 -7.81 -23.87
C LYS A 74 -4.89 -7.78 -23.71
N ILE A 75 -5.38 -6.94 -22.81
CA ILE A 75 -6.81 -6.73 -22.59
C ILE A 75 -7.12 -5.33 -23.11
N HIS A 76 -7.88 -5.24 -24.20
CA HIS A 76 -8.03 -4.01 -25.00
C HIS A 76 -6.65 -3.47 -25.46
N SER A 77 -6.29 -2.27 -25.00
CA SER A 77 -5.00 -1.60 -25.28
C SER A 77 -4.02 -1.67 -24.11
N ILE A 78 -4.33 -2.47 -23.08
CA ILE A 78 -3.58 -2.54 -21.84
C ILE A 78 -2.89 -3.90 -21.72
N TYR A 79 -1.61 -3.90 -21.37
CA TYR A 79 -0.90 -5.12 -21.02
C TYR A 79 -0.96 -5.34 -19.52
N ALA A 80 -1.46 -6.49 -19.07
CA ALA A 80 -1.65 -6.83 -17.67
C ALA A 80 -1.49 -8.33 -17.46
N THR A 81 -1.35 -8.77 -16.21
CA THR A 81 -1.79 -10.13 -15.88
C THR A 81 -3.31 -10.15 -15.72
N PRO A 82 -3.97 -11.32 -15.85
CA PRO A 82 -5.37 -11.48 -15.48
C PRO A 82 -5.68 -10.86 -14.10
N LEU A 83 -4.80 -11.11 -13.12
CA LEU A 83 -4.97 -10.63 -11.75
C LEU A 83 -4.80 -9.11 -11.62
N TYR A 84 -3.82 -8.52 -12.31
CA TYR A 84 -3.61 -7.07 -12.33
C TYR A 84 -4.85 -6.36 -12.86
N PHE A 85 -5.41 -6.86 -13.96
CA PHE A 85 -6.60 -6.28 -14.57
C PHE A 85 -7.81 -6.33 -13.64
N ALA A 86 -8.09 -7.49 -13.04
CA ALA A 86 -9.18 -7.66 -12.08
C ALA A 86 -9.06 -6.70 -10.88
N ILE A 87 -7.87 -6.60 -10.30
CA ILE A 87 -7.59 -5.71 -9.15
C ILE A 87 -7.69 -4.23 -9.55
N GLY A 88 -7.16 -3.86 -10.72
CA GLY A 88 -7.22 -2.49 -11.25
C GLY A 88 -8.66 -1.99 -11.42
N HIS A 89 -9.57 -2.88 -11.80
CA HIS A 89 -11.00 -2.59 -11.95
C HIS A 89 -11.81 -2.83 -10.66
N ASN A 90 -11.16 -3.13 -9.53
CA ASN A 90 -11.78 -3.49 -8.26
C ASN A 90 -12.74 -4.68 -8.34
N ASN A 91 -12.57 -5.57 -9.34
CA ASN A 91 -13.33 -6.81 -9.46
C ASN A 91 -12.69 -7.87 -8.54
N PHE A 92 -12.93 -7.72 -7.24
CA PHE A 92 -12.30 -8.53 -6.21
C PHE A 92 -12.77 -9.98 -6.20
N GLU A 93 -13.99 -10.26 -6.65
CA GLU A 93 -14.51 -11.62 -6.75
C GLU A 93 -13.76 -12.42 -7.83
N VAL A 94 -13.52 -11.81 -8.98
CA VAL A 94 -12.65 -12.38 -10.02
C VAL A 94 -11.20 -12.48 -9.54
N ALA A 95 -10.69 -11.47 -8.84
CA ALA A 95 -9.35 -11.55 -8.27
C ALA A 95 -9.21 -12.69 -7.25
N ASP A 96 -10.23 -12.94 -6.42
CA ASP A 96 -10.28 -14.06 -5.48
C ASP A 96 -10.27 -15.40 -6.22
N ILE A 97 -11.05 -15.55 -7.29
CA ILE A 97 -11.00 -16.73 -8.18
C ILE A 97 -9.56 -16.94 -8.67
N LEU A 98 -8.94 -15.93 -9.26
CA LEU A 98 -7.60 -16.05 -9.82
C LEU A 98 -6.56 -16.43 -8.75
N LEU A 99 -6.64 -15.86 -7.55
CA LEU A 99 -5.78 -16.21 -6.41
C LEU A 99 -6.00 -17.66 -5.95
N ARG A 100 -7.26 -18.14 -5.87
CA ARG A 100 -7.58 -19.55 -5.55
C ARG A 100 -6.93 -20.53 -6.53
N TYR A 101 -6.84 -20.13 -7.80
CA TYR A 101 -6.18 -20.90 -8.85
C TYR A 101 -4.70 -20.52 -9.05
N LYS A 102 -4.03 -20.04 -8.00
CA LYS A 102 -2.57 -19.83 -7.90
C LYS A 102 -2.00 -18.71 -8.78
N ALA A 103 -2.81 -17.71 -9.15
CA ALA A 103 -2.24 -16.44 -9.62
C ALA A 103 -1.42 -15.80 -8.49
N ASP A 104 -0.25 -15.27 -8.82
CA ASP A 104 0.68 -14.65 -7.87
C ASP A 104 0.52 -13.13 -7.90
N ILE A 105 0.09 -12.55 -6.78
CA ILE A 105 -0.06 -11.10 -6.59
C ILE A 105 1.25 -10.33 -6.71
N ASN A 106 2.39 -11.00 -6.52
CA ASN A 106 3.73 -10.44 -6.60
C ASN A 106 4.43 -10.71 -7.93
N PHE A 107 3.77 -11.38 -8.87
CA PHE A 107 4.29 -11.63 -10.20
C PHE A 107 4.33 -10.34 -11.01
N GLY A 108 5.51 -9.89 -11.42
CA GLY A 108 5.65 -8.74 -12.29
C GLY A 108 5.68 -9.08 -13.77
N ILE A 109 5.37 -8.07 -14.58
CA ILE A 109 5.32 -8.17 -16.03
C ILE A 109 6.32 -7.22 -16.67
N THR A 110 6.89 -7.63 -17.80
CA THR A 110 7.72 -6.75 -18.63
C THR A 110 6.89 -6.21 -19.79
N ILE A 111 6.77 -4.89 -19.85
CA ILE A 111 6.16 -4.17 -20.98
C ILE A 111 7.30 -3.50 -21.71
N GLU A 112 7.47 -3.86 -22.99
CA GLU A 112 8.65 -3.51 -23.80
C GLU A 112 9.94 -3.99 -23.13
N VAL A 113 10.67 -3.09 -22.47
CA VAL A 113 11.93 -3.36 -21.77
C VAL A 113 11.87 -3.10 -20.26
N THR A 114 10.72 -2.64 -19.76
CA THR A 114 10.56 -2.21 -18.36
C THR A 114 9.75 -3.21 -17.57
N TYR A 115 10.25 -3.59 -16.40
CA TYR A 115 9.58 -4.45 -15.44
C TYR A 115 8.61 -3.65 -14.57
N TYR A 116 7.39 -4.16 -14.38
CA TYR A 116 6.35 -3.56 -13.56
C TYR A 116 5.78 -4.56 -12.55
N SER A 117 5.86 -4.20 -11.27
CA SER A 117 5.05 -4.79 -10.20
C SER A 117 3.60 -4.29 -10.26
N LEU A 118 2.70 -4.91 -9.47
CA LEU A 118 1.28 -4.56 -9.46
C LEU A 118 1.07 -3.10 -9.07
N MET A 119 1.81 -2.63 -8.07
CA MET A 119 1.74 -1.23 -7.64
C MET A 119 2.18 -0.27 -8.74
N GLU A 120 3.31 -0.52 -9.40
CA GLU A 120 3.81 0.34 -10.48
C GLU A 120 2.85 0.35 -11.66
N TRP A 121 2.25 -0.81 -11.97
CA TRP A 121 1.24 -0.93 -13.01
C TRP A 121 -0.04 -0.14 -12.68
N LEU A 122 -0.55 -0.24 -11.44
CA LEU A 122 -1.71 0.51 -10.98
C LEU A 122 -1.47 2.03 -11.03
N LEU A 123 -0.24 2.46 -10.73
CA LEU A 123 0.16 3.87 -10.83
C LEU A 123 0.23 4.33 -12.29
N MET A 124 0.86 3.53 -13.16
CA MET A 124 1.05 3.84 -14.58
C MET A 124 -0.29 4.03 -15.31
N TYR A 125 -1.28 3.21 -14.99
CA TYR A 125 -2.64 3.32 -15.56
C TYR A 125 -3.59 4.17 -14.72
N ASN A 126 -3.12 4.85 -13.67
CA ASN A 126 -3.91 5.68 -12.76
C ASN A 126 -5.15 4.95 -12.19
N GLN A 127 -5.00 3.67 -11.87
CA GLN A 127 -6.05 2.80 -11.32
C GLN A 127 -5.93 2.60 -9.80
N LEU A 128 -4.82 3.01 -9.19
CA LEU A 128 -4.64 2.90 -7.75
C LEU A 128 -5.70 3.69 -6.98
N ASN A 129 -6.38 3.03 -6.05
CA ASN A 129 -7.36 3.64 -5.17
C ASN A 129 -7.39 2.92 -3.80
N ARG A 130 -8.18 3.42 -2.84
CA ARG A 130 -8.23 2.84 -1.49
C ARG A 130 -8.73 1.40 -1.45
N ARG A 131 -9.67 1.03 -2.33
CA ARG A 131 -10.27 -0.31 -2.33
C ARG A 131 -9.25 -1.33 -2.81
N ASN A 132 -8.64 -1.12 -3.97
CA ASN A 132 -7.63 -2.06 -4.46
C ASN A 132 -6.35 -2.05 -3.62
N LEU A 133 -5.93 -0.90 -3.06
CA LEU A 133 -4.84 -0.88 -2.08
C LEU A 133 -5.17 -1.75 -0.87
N SER A 134 -6.34 -1.58 -0.25
CA SER A 134 -6.74 -2.42 0.88
C SER A 134 -6.75 -3.91 0.52
N TYR A 135 -7.22 -4.24 -0.68
CA TYR A 135 -7.28 -5.60 -1.17
C TYR A 135 -5.88 -6.23 -1.31
N ILE A 136 -4.95 -5.56 -1.98
CA ILE A 136 -3.61 -6.12 -2.21
C ILE A 136 -2.81 -6.26 -0.91
N LEU A 137 -2.96 -5.32 0.03
CA LEU A 137 -2.32 -5.41 1.34
C LEU A 137 -2.82 -6.62 2.13
N LYS A 138 -4.14 -6.89 2.08
CA LYS A 138 -4.76 -8.06 2.74
C LYS A 138 -4.27 -9.38 2.14
N HIS A 139 -3.96 -9.40 0.85
CA HIS A 139 -3.57 -10.60 0.11
C HIS A 139 -2.06 -10.79 -0.02
N GLY A 140 -1.26 -10.14 0.83
CA GLY A 140 0.18 -10.42 0.94
C GLY A 140 1.02 -9.80 -0.18
N TYR A 141 0.62 -8.66 -0.72
CA TYR A 141 1.46 -7.90 -1.64
C TYR A 141 2.74 -7.40 -0.98
N ILE A 142 3.88 -7.63 -1.63
CA ILE A 142 5.21 -7.29 -1.13
C ILE A 142 5.72 -6.03 -1.84
N PHE A 143 5.96 -4.97 -1.07
CA PHE A 143 6.62 -3.77 -1.57
C PHE A 143 8.13 -4.00 -1.73
N ARG A 144 8.60 -4.08 -2.97
CA ARG A 144 10.06 -4.13 -3.26
C ARG A 144 10.72 -2.75 -3.16
N LYS A 145 10.02 -1.70 -3.62
CA LYS A 145 10.51 -0.30 -3.62
C LYS A 145 9.37 0.64 -3.21
N PRO A 146 8.98 0.70 -1.93
CA PRO A 146 7.86 1.52 -1.51
C PRO A 146 8.11 3.03 -1.65
N THR A 147 9.36 3.49 -1.79
CA THR A 147 9.68 4.92 -1.95
C THR A 147 8.91 5.58 -3.10
N THR A 148 8.81 4.91 -4.25
CA THR A 148 8.10 5.45 -5.43
C THR A 148 6.63 5.74 -5.14
N ILE A 149 5.93 4.77 -4.54
CA ILE A 149 4.52 4.94 -4.21
C ILE A 149 4.32 5.95 -3.07
N LEU A 150 5.19 5.94 -2.05
CA LEU A 150 5.07 6.89 -0.96
C LEU A 150 5.26 8.34 -1.45
N ASN A 151 6.26 8.61 -2.30
CA ASN A 151 6.44 9.93 -2.91
C ASN A 151 5.25 10.34 -3.78
N TYR A 152 4.70 9.43 -4.59
CA TYR A 152 3.49 9.68 -5.37
C TYR A 152 2.30 10.10 -4.48
N LEU A 153 2.10 9.42 -3.34
CA LEU A 153 1.02 9.73 -2.41
C LEU A 153 1.26 11.04 -1.65
N LEU A 154 2.52 11.36 -1.33
CA LEU A 154 2.92 12.63 -0.73
C LEU A 154 2.58 13.80 -1.66
N ASP A 155 2.93 13.68 -2.94
CA ASP A 155 2.67 14.68 -3.98
C ASP A 155 1.19 14.96 -4.16
N ARG A 156 0.36 13.91 -4.15
CA ARG A 156 -1.10 14.01 -4.31
C ARG A 156 -1.86 14.27 -3.02
N LYS A 157 -1.16 14.38 -1.88
CA LYS A 157 -1.76 14.53 -0.54
C LYS A 157 -2.73 13.42 -0.15
N GLU A 158 -2.48 12.20 -0.61
CA GLU A 158 -3.31 11.02 -0.36
C GLU A 158 -3.01 10.37 1.00
N ASN A 159 -3.19 11.15 2.07
CA ASN A 159 -2.73 10.82 3.42
C ASN A 159 -3.34 9.53 3.99
N LYS A 160 -4.58 9.19 3.63
CA LYS A 160 -5.20 7.94 4.09
C LYS A 160 -4.55 6.71 3.45
N MET A 161 -4.23 6.77 2.15
CA MET A 161 -3.50 5.68 1.48
C MET A 161 -2.05 5.62 1.96
N LEU A 162 -1.42 6.77 2.20
CA LEU A 162 -0.09 6.86 2.78
C LEU A 162 -0.03 6.14 4.13
N GLU A 163 -0.97 6.44 5.03
CA GLU A 163 -1.09 5.80 6.33
C GLU A 163 -1.30 4.28 6.21
N MET A 164 -2.15 3.82 5.28
CA MET A 164 -2.35 2.38 5.04
C MET A 164 -1.04 1.68 4.69
N ILE A 165 -0.23 2.25 3.80
CA ILE A 165 1.06 1.67 3.42
C ILE A 165 2.06 1.72 4.57
N LEU A 166 2.19 2.86 5.27
CA LEU A 166 3.10 2.99 6.41
C LEU A 166 2.77 1.99 7.53
N ARG A 167 1.47 1.78 7.81
CA ARG A 167 0.99 0.76 8.74
C ARG A 167 1.37 -0.65 8.31
N TYR A 168 1.24 -0.93 7.02
CA TYR A 168 1.60 -2.23 6.46
C TYR A 168 3.12 -2.48 6.55
N LEU A 169 3.93 -1.49 6.17
CA LEU A 169 5.39 -1.58 6.19
C LEU A 169 5.98 -1.64 7.61
N ARG A 170 5.23 -1.20 8.63
CA ARG A 170 5.66 -1.24 10.03
C ARG A 170 5.88 -2.67 10.53
N PHE A 171 5.14 -3.65 10.01
CA PHE A 171 5.24 -5.05 10.42
C PHE A 171 5.58 -5.89 9.19
N ASN A 172 6.84 -6.31 9.07
CA ASN A 172 7.25 -7.12 7.94
C ASN A 172 6.82 -8.59 8.09
N HIS A 173 6.85 -9.33 6.97
CA HIS A 173 6.53 -10.76 6.93
C HIS A 173 7.32 -11.58 7.96
N ASP A 174 8.60 -11.24 8.20
CA ASP A 174 9.44 -11.92 9.20
C ASP A 174 8.90 -11.77 10.63
N THR A 175 8.35 -10.59 10.97
CA THR A 175 7.68 -10.34 12.26
C THR A 175 6.50 -11.29 12.42
N ILE A 176 5.67 -11.39 11.37
CA ILE A 176 4.48 -12.24 11.37
C ILE A 176 4.89 -13.71 11.47
N LEU A 177 5.86 -14.17 10.67
CA LEU A 177 6.37 -15.54 10.71
C LEU A 177 6.92 -15.89 12.09
N ARG A 178 7.70 -15.01 12.72
CA ARG A 178 8.20 -15.23 14.08
C ARG A 178 7.08 -15.28 15.11
N ILE A 179 6.05 -14.46 14.99
CA ILE A 179 4.88 -14.57 15.89
C ILE A 179 4.20 -15.93 15.68
N LEU A 180 4.07 -16.37 14.43
CA LEU A 180 3.46 -17.65 14.07
C LEU A 180 4.26 -18.86 14.57
N THR A 181 5.59 -18.79 14.71
CA THR A 181 6.37 -19.92 15.30
C THR A 181 6.02 -20.19 16.76
N PHE A 182 5.36 -19.25 17.44
CA PHE A 182 4.85 -19.40 18.80
C PHE A 182 3.33 -19.65 18.87
N HIS A 183 2.67 -19.87 17.73
CA HIS A 183 1.25 -20.20 17.71
C HIS A 183 0.95 -21.44 18.57
N GLY A 184 0.06 -21.30 19.55
CA GLY A 184 -0.29 -22.37 20.50
C GLY A 184 0.67 -22.52 21.70
N LYS A 185 1.66 -21.64 21.87
CA LYS A 185 2.53 -21.59 23.05
C LYS A 185 2.25 -20.35 23.89
N PRO A 186 2.28 -20.42 25.24
CA PRO A 186 2.20 -19.23 26.07
C PRO A 186 3.45 -18.37 25.87
N VAL A 187 3.26 -17.08 25.62
CA VAL A 187 4.33 -16.08 25.43
C VAL A 187 4.14 -14.99 26.47
N SER A 188 5.21 -14.65 27.20
CA SER A 188 5.17 -13.52 28.14
C SER A 188 5.11 -12.18 27.40
N SER A 189 4.55 -11.14 28.02
CA SER A 189 4.49 -9.80 27.44
C SER A 189 5.88 -9.26 27.06
N LYS A 190 6.92 -9.61 27.83
CA LYS A 190 8.31 -9.25 27.53
C LYS A 190 8.80 -9.94 26.26
N GLN A 191 8.60 -11.25 26.13
CA GLN A 191 8.98 -12.00 24.92
C GLN A 191 8.24 -11.49 23.68
N LEU A 192 6.96 -11.15 23.81
CA LEU A 192 6.20 -10.57 22.71
C LEU A 192 6.76 -9.19 22.31
N LEU A 193 7.08 -8.34 23.29
CA LEU A 193 7.72 -7.05 23.04
C LEU A 193 9.11 -7.20 22.42
N ASP A 194 9.90 -8.18 22.85
CA ASP A 194 11.21 -8.51 22.27
C ASP A 194 11.05 -8.94 20.80
N MET A 195 10.07 -9.80 20.49
CA MET A 195 9.76 -10.19 19.11
C MET A 195 9.32 -9.02 18.22
N LEU A 196 8.53 -8.08 18.77
CA LEU A 196 8.07 -6.89 18.07
C LEU A 196 9.17 -5.81 17.94
N SER A 197 10.16 -5.81 18.82
CA SER A 197 11.23 -4.80 18.88
C SER A 197 12.50 -5.22 18.15
N MET A 198 12.77 -6.52 18.01
CA MET A 198 13.98 -7.06 17.34
C MET A 198 13.99 -6.93 15.80
N ASN A 199 12.93 -6.40 15.19
CA ASN A 199 12.87 -6.25 13.73
C ASN A 199 13.30 -4.85 13.29
N ASN A 200 14.59 -4.74 12.99
CA ASN A 200 15.25 -3.60 12.34
C ASN A 200 15.01 -3.55 10.81
N ASN A 201 14.16 -4.42 10.25
CA ASN A 201 13.71 -4.34 8.86
C ASN A 201 12.45 -3.46 8.72
N LYS A 202 12.36 -2.39 9.52
CA LYS A 202 11.34 -1.36 9.35
C LYS A 202 11.76 -0.53 8.14
N TYR A 203 10.81 -0.18 7.29
CA TYR A 203 11.11 0.69 6.14
C TYR A 203 11.62 2.05 6.65
N ASP A 204 12.76 2.50 6.14
CA ASP A 204 13.37 3.76 6.55
C ASP A 204 12.73 4.92 5.79
N ILE A 205 12.17 5.84 6.56
CA ILE A 205 11.63 7.08 6.00
C ILE A 205 12.81 7.96 5.56
N THR A 206 12.78 8.45 4.33
CA THR A 206 13.90 9.18 3.72
C THR A 206 13.81 10.68 3.96
N GLU A 207 14.94 11.39 3.83
CA GLU A 207 14.96 12.87 3.85
C GLU A 207 14.11 13.47 2.74
N GLU A 208 14.10 12.83 1.57
CA GLU A 208 13.32 13.24 0.40
C GLU A 208 11.83 13.28 0.73
N MET A 209 11.30 12.26 1.42
CA MET A 209 9.88 12.22 1.81
C MET A 209 9.47 13.42 2.70
N TYR A 210 10.33 13.81 3.65
CA TYR A 210 10.09 15.01 4.46
C TYR A 210 10.15 16.28 3.61
N ALA A 211 11.14 16.39 2.72
CA ALA A 211 11.27 17.52 1.82
C ALA A 211 10.03 17.67 0.92
N THR A 212 9.58 16.58 0.29
CA THR A 212 8.36 16.54 -0.52
C THR A 212 7.12 16.94 0.29
N ALA A 213 6.93 16.37 1.48
CA ALA A 213 5.78 16.72 2.33
C ALA A 213 5.74 18.22 2.66
N ILE A 214 6.89 18.84 2.86
CA ILE A 214 7.01 20.28 3.17
C ILE A 214 6.79 21.13 1.93
N GLU A 215 7.44 20.79 0.82
CA GLU A 215 7.30 21.48 -0.46
C GLU A 215 5.83 21.52 -0.91
N LYS A 216 5.11 20.41 -0.74
CA LYS A 216 3.69 20.32 -1.05
C LYS A 216 2.79 20.93 0.02
N GLY A 217 3.33 21.39 1.16
CA GLY A 217 2.55 21.87 2.30
C GLY A 217 1.62 20.81 2.90
N ASN A 218 1.99 19.53 2.78
CA ASN A 218 1.24 18.40 3.27
C ASN A 218 1.60 18.08 4.74
N LEU A 219 1.12 18.92 5.65
CA LEU A 219 1.40 18.80 7.08
C LEU A 219 0.85 17.48 7.70
N SER A 220 -0.26 16.96 7.17
CA SER A 220 -0.81 15.67 7.59
C SER A 220 0.10 14.50 7.22
N ALA A 221 0.72 14.52 6.04
CA ALA A 221 1.74 13.53 5.72
C ALA A 221 2.98 13.70 6.59
N LEU A 222 3.43 14.94 6.83
CA LEU A 222 4.60 15.20 7.67
C LEU A 222 4.45 14.57 9.07
N LYS A 223 3.25 14.67 9.64
CA LYS A 223 2.87 13.97 10.86
C LYS A 223 3.00 12.46 10.72
N LEU A 224 2.39 11.87 9.69
CA LEU A 224 2.45 10.42 9.45
C LEU A 224 3.91 9.95 9.31
N LEU A 225 4.73 10.65 8.53
CA LEU A 225 6.15 10.31 8.39
C LEU A 225 6.85 10.30 9.74
N PHE A 226 6.59 11.29 10.59
CA PHE A 226 7.18 11.34 11.92
C PHE A 226 6.68 10.23 12.86
N GLU A 227 5.39 9.88 12.81
CA GLU A 227 4.81 8.83 13.66
C GLU A 227 5.32 7.42 13.32
N TYR A 228 5.65 7.18 12.05
CA TYR A 228 6.18 5.90 11.58
C TYR A 228 7.71 5.89 11.46
N GLU A 229 8.37 6.96 11.92
CA GLU A 229 9.81 7.11 11.92
C GLU A 229 10.50 6.06 12.80
N ASN A 230 11.49 5.40 12.22
CA ASN A 230 12.25 4.30 12.82
C ASN A 230 13.77 4.58 12.87
N ASN A 231 14.23 5.72 12.36
CA ASN A 231 15.64 6.09 12.36
C ASN A 231 16.21 6.31 13.77
N THR A 232 17.53 6.44 13.85
CA THR A 232 18.24 6.77 15.09
C THR A 232 17.76 8.09 15.67
N GLU A 233 17.77 8.20 17.00
CA GLU A 233 17.32 9.41 17.69
C GLU A 233 18.03 10.68 17.21
N SER A 234 19.31 10.57 16.85
CA SER A 234 20.09 11.65 16.25
C SER A 234 19.53 12.14 14.92
N LYS A 235 19.13 11.23 14.01
CA LYS A 235 18.53 11.58 12.72
C LYS A 235 17.15 12.20 12.90
N ILE A 236 16.34 11.64 13.80
CA ILE A 236 15.02 12.20 14.12
C ILE A 236 15.16 13.63 14.63
N LEU A 237 16.10 13.88 15.55
CA LEU A 237 16.38 15.22 16.06
C LEU A 237 16.85 16.18 14.95
N GLN A 238 17.76 15.74 14.09
CA GLN A 238 18.20 16.52 12.93
C GLN A 238 17.03 16.91 12.03
N ARG A 239 16.10 15.99 11.74
CA ARG A 239 14.89 16.28 10.95
C ARG A 239 13.97 17.28 11.64
N ILE A 240 13.74 17.13 12.94
CA ILE A 240 12.90 18.07 13.70
C ILE A 240 13.44 19.49 13.57
N ILE A 241 14.76 19.67 13.73
CA ILE A 241 15.42 20.97 13.63
C ILE A 241 15.40 21.48 12.19
N LYS A 242 15.91 20.68 11.23
CA LYS A 242 16.06 21.04 9.82
C LYS A 242 14.74 21.48 9.19
N TYR A 243 13.66 20.79 9.54
CA TYR A 243 12.35 21.01 8.91
C TYR A 243 11.40 21.84 9.76
N ASP A 244 11.84 22.31 10.92
CA ASP A 244 11.05 23.06 11.89
C ASP A 244 9.72 22.36 12.22
N LEU A 245 9.80 21.04 12.48
CA LEU A 245 8.63 20.19 12.62
C LEU A 245 7.71 20.64 13.76
N LEU A 246 8.29 21.14 14.86
CA LEU A 246 7.51 21.62 16.00
C LEU A 246 6.57 22.76 15.59
N ASN A 247 7.08 23.82 14.96
CA ASN A 247 6.24 24.95 14.52
C ASN A 247 5.20 24.52 13.48
N LYS A 248 5.51 23.51 12.65
CA LYS A 248 4.57 22.99 11.64
C LYS A 248 3.50 22.04 12.19
N LEU A 249 3.79 21.32 13.27
CA LEU A 249 2.87 20.36 13.88
C LEU A 249 1.91 21.01 14.89
N ILE A 250 2.31 22.11 15.53
CA ILE A 250 1.47 22.82 16.50
C ILE A 250 0.12 23.26 15.89
N PRO A 251 0.05 23.85 14.68
CA PRO A 251 -1.21 24.21 14.04
C PRO A 251 -2.18 23.05 13.81
N LEU A 252 -1.68 21.80 13.79
CA LEU A 252 -2.52 20.61 13.60
C LEU A 252 -3.23 20.14 14.88
N ASN A 253 -3.04 20.83 16.01
CA ASN A 253 -3.62 20.48 17.31
C ASN A 253 -3.29 19.04 17.76
N HIS A 254 -2.12 18.52 17.37
CA HIS A 254 -1.66 17.18 17.75
C HIS A 254 -0.77 17.23 18.99
N TYR A 255 -1.39 17.63 20.12
CA TYR A 255 -0.76 17.75 21.44
C TYR A 255 0.13 16.56 21.80
N HIS A 256 -0.36 15.33 21.60
CA HIS A 256 0.36 14.12 22.01
C HIS A 256 1.69 13.97 21.26
N LEU A 257 1.72 14.30 19.96
CA LEU A 257 2.93 14.20 19.15
C LEU A 257 3.93 15.28 19.54
N VAL A 258 3.46 16.53 19.69
CA VAL A 258 4.30 17.64 20.15
C VAL A 258 4.89 17.34 21.54
N LYS A 259 4.06 16.83 22.47
CA LYS A 259 4.52 16.39 23.80
C LYS A 259 5.59 15.30 23.69
N ASN A 260 5.37 14.28 22.86
CA ASN A 260 6.35 13.21 22.67
C ASN A 260 7.68 13.73 22.14
N ILE A 261 7.66 14.69 21.21
CA ILE A 261 8.87 15.34 20.70
C ILE A 261 9.59 16.12 21.82
N LEU A 262 8.84 16.91 22.59
CA LEU A 262 9.42 17.75 23.64
C LEU A 262 10.00 16.94 24.81
N VAL A 263 9.36 15.82 25.19
CA VAL A 263 9.81 14.94 26.28
C VAL A 263 11.01 14.08 25.85
N ARG A 264 11.10 13.72 24.58
CA ARG A 264 12.10 12.76 24.09
C ARG A 264 13.52 13.31 23.99
N TYR A 265 13.69 14.63 23.88
CA TYR A 265 15.00 15.24 23.60
C TYR A 265 15.35 16.34 24.57
N ASP A 266 16.64 16.43 24.91
CA ASP A 266 17.21 17.58 25.61
C ASP A 266 17.37 18.75 24.63
N TRP A 267 16.42 19.68 24.63
CA TRP A 267 16.45 20.83 23.75
C TRP A 267 17.29 21.97 24.32
N ASN A 268 18.08 22.63 23.47
CA ASN A 268 18.75 23.88 23.82
C ASN A 268 18.11 25.06 23.06
N TYR A 269 18.36 26.29 23.52
CA TYR A 269 17.78 27.52 22.97
C TYR A 269 18.23 27.84 21.52
N ARG A 270 19.26 27.15 21.00
CA ARG A 270 19.77 27.34 19.63
C ARG A 270 19.06 26.45 18.61
N CYS A 271 18.42 25.37 19.04
CA CYS A 271 17.82 24.37 18.17
C CYS A 271 16.33 24.58 17.91
N VAL A 272 15.63 25.37 18.73
CA VAL A 272 14.18 25.54 18.66
C VAL A 272 13.82 26.99 18.93
N ASN A 273 12.90 27.55 18.14
CA ASN A 273 12.35 28.88 18.42
C ASN A 273 11.25 28.77 19.49
N TYR A 274 11.65 28.69 20.76
CA TYR A 274 10.72 28.59 21.88
C TYR A 274 9.71 29.74 21.89
N ARG A 275 10.13 30.94 21.48
CA ARG A 275 9.26 32.12 21.48
C ARG A 275 8.08 31.95 20.52
N SER A 276 8.29 31.41 19.32
CA SER A 276 7.20 31.13 18.38
C SER A 276 6.28 30.03 18.88
N ILE A 277 6.84 28.97 19.47
CA ILE A 277 6.08 27.86 20.07
C ILE A 277 5.18 28.37 21.21
N PHE A 278 5.74 29.13 22.14
CA PHE A 278 4.99 29.71 23.26
C PHE A 278 3.92 30.69 22.79
N TYR A 279 4.27 31.60 21.87
CA TYR A 279 3.32 32.59 21.34
C TYR A 279 2.14 31.91 20.63
N TYR A 280 2.40 30.93 19.77
CA TYR A 280 1.32 30.20 19.08
C TYR A 280 0.46 29.43 20.08
N ALA A 281 1.08 28.77 21.06
CA ALA A 281 0.36 27.98 22.03
C ALA A 281 -0.60 28.82 22.89
N LEU A 282 -0.12 30.00 23.32
CA LEU A 282 -0.90 30.96 24.10
C LEU A 282 -2.09 31.50 23.31
N ASN A 283 -1.94 31.74 22.00
CA ASN A 283 -2.99 32.35 21.18
C ASN A 283 -4.04 31.35 20.67
N HIS A 284 -3.68 30.08 20.52
CA HIS A 284 -4.57 29.09 19.87
C HIS A 284 -5.14 28.03 20.81
N PHE A 285 -4.62 27.89 22.03
CA PHE A 285 -5.04 26.83 22.95
C PHE A 285 -5.37 27.33 24.35
N CYS A 286 -5.91 28.56 24.47
CA CYS A 286 -6.21 29.27 25.71
C CYS A 286 -6.81 28.44 26.86
N ASN A 287 -7.44 27.28 26.59
CA ASN A 287 -8.07 26.43 27.62
C ASN A 287 -7.62 24.95 27.65
N LYS A 288 -6.62 24.50 26.87
CA LYS A 288 -6.34 23.04 26.73
C LYS A 288 -4.87 22.57 26.67
N ILE A 289 -3.85 23.43 26.79
CA ILE A 289 -2.46 22.96 26.75
C ILE A 289 -1.77 22.94 28.11
N VAL A 290 -1.41 21.71 28.51
CA VAL A 290 -0.33 21.34 29.43
C VAL A 290 0.99 21.33 28.66
N PHE A 291 1.99 22.10 29.10
CA PHE A 291 3.35 22.05 28.55
C PHE A 291 4.22 21.02 29.30
N ALA A 292 5.13 20.39 28.55
CA ALA A 292 6.10 19.42 29.05
C ALA A 292 7.24 20.11 29.82
N GLU A 293 7.75 19.43 30.84
CA GLU A 293 8.95 19.78 31.60
C GLU A 293 10.18 19.81 30.65
N MET A 294 10.66 20.99 30.27
CA MET A 294 11.87 21.13 29.44
C MET A 294 13.07 21.35 30.34
N LYS A 295 13.90 20.32 30.49
CA LYS A 295 15.14 20.36 31.28
C LYS A 295 16.23 21.10 30.53
N VAL A 296 16.13 22.43 30.45
CA VAL A 296 17.22 23.25 29.90
C VAL A 296 18.35 23.27 30.92
N ARG A 297 19.52 22.77 30.54
CA ARG A 297 20.75 22.79 31.37
C ARG A 297 20.99 24.20 31.93
N GLY A 298 20.59 24.43 33.18
CA GLY A 298 21.07 25.54 34.00
C GLY A 298 20.02 26.47 34.57
N ARG A 299 19.12 27.09 33.79
CA ARG A 299 18.26 28.18 34.31
C ARG A 299 17.00 28.37 33.47
N VAL A 300 15.92 27.67 33.82
CA VAL A 300 14.52 28.14 33.87
C VAL A 300 13.71 26.99 34.51
N ARG A 301 13.11 27.24 35.68
CA ARG A 301 12.06 26.39 36.25
C ARG A 301 10.73 27.06 35.97
N VAL A 302 9.84 26.41 35.23
CA VAL A 302 8.42 26.78 35.16
C VAL A 302 7.62 25.61 35.71
N SER A 303 6.85 25.87 36.77
CA SER A 303 5.92 24.94 37.41
C SER A 303 4.52 25.13 36.82
N LEU A 304 3.72 24.06 36.66
CA LEU A 304 2.31 24.16 36.24
C LEU A 304 1.44 22.99 36.75
N ILE A 305 0.20 23.32 37.14
CA ILE A 305 -0.83 22.48 37.79
C ILE A 305 -2.06 22.44 36.86
N ILE A 306 -2.76 21.29 36.78
CA ILE A 306 -3.81 20.96 35.80
C ILE A 306 -5.24 21.16 36.35
N ASN A 307 -6.16 21.59 35.48
CA ASN A 307 -7.58 21.22 35.45
C ASN A 307 -7.91 20.59 34.08
#